data_AF-A0A6B2UUW9-F1
#
_entry.id   AF-A0A6B2UUW9-F1
#
_cell.length_a   1.000
_cell.length_b   1.000
_cell.length_c   1.000
_cell.angle_alpha   90.00
_cell.angle_beta   90.00
_cell.angle_gamma   90.00
#
_symmetry.space_group_name_H-M   'P 1'
#
loop_
_entity.id
_entity.type
_entity.pdbx_description
1 polymer ?
#
loop_
_entity_poly.entity_id
_entity_poly.type
_entity_poly.pdbx_seq_one_letter_code
_entity_poly.pdbx_strand_id
1 'polypeptide(L)'
;MAARTGLPALRVNTLVQQLRERLRLPDSASRAMLVHQLLAQRYIPVPARDGRPALIPTEARLVRAWGEHAARLAVADALTMPPGEVDLWTRTLLRKLRARSTPHLVALGHALGVFASPSLGANEPLPVRPGLLSPARATALGLAARGMGREEIASLLHVSPETVTHHLKASRAALGCPPGTALHVLVHTLFATGAATPPTIAAPAPPLTAAQLHLWRAIATNSLSSDIARAVGTTPQALRPAVGRLTAHAGTDSALGLVVRGHAWNWWDWKETTTT
;
A
#
# COMPACT_ATOMS: atom_id res chain seq x y z
N MET A 1 -53.06 -35.35 13.75
CA MET A 1 -51.73 -35.91 13.42
C MET A 1 -51.25 -35.24 12.14
N ALA A 2 -50.41 -34.21 12.25
CA ALA A 2 -49.79 -33.58 11.08
C ALA A 2 -48.31 -33.39 11.40
N ALA A 3 -47.50 -34.29 10.83
CA ALA A 3 -46.06 -34.29 10.96
C ALA A 3 -45.48 -33.04 10.29
N ARG A 4 -45.02 -32.09 11.09
CA ARG A 4 -44.14 -31.02 10.62
C ARG A 4 -42.86 -31.72 10.15
N THR A 5 -42.65 -31.71 8.84
CA THR A 5 -41.44 -32.19 8.17
C THR A 5 -40.24 -31.44 8.74
N GLY A 6 -39.61 -32.07 9.73
CA GLY A 6 -38.41 -31.57 10.37
C GLY A 6 -37.27 -31.59 9.36
N LEU A 7 -37.01 -30.45 8.72
CA LEU A 7 -35.68 -30.16 8.21
C LEU A 7 -34.71 -30.50 9.35
N PRO A 8 -33.74 -31.41 9.16
CA PRO A 8 -32.82 -31.75 10.21
C PRO A 8 -32.18 -30.44 10.65
N ALA A 9 -32.18 -30.18 11.97
CA ALA A 9 -31.53 -29.02 12.54
C ALA A 9 -30.03 -29.15 12.28
N LEU A 10 -29.60 -28.75 11.09
CA LEU A 10 -28.21 -28.70 10.70
C LEU A 10 -27.56 -27.75 11.68
N ARG A 11 -26.65 -28.27 12.49
CA ARG A 11 -25.89 -27.46 13.43
C ARG A 11 -25.21 -26.37 12.61
N VAL A 12 -25.20 -25.14 13.12
CA VAL A 12 -24.60 -23.97 12.45
C VAL A 12 -23.19 -24.26 11.92
N ASN A 13 -22.43 -25.11 12.61
CA ASN A 13 -21.10 -25.54 12.18
C ASN A 13 -21.11 -26.30 10.84
N THR A 14 -22.11 -27.15 10.59
CA THR A 14 -22.25 -27.90 9.32
C THR A 14 -22.52 -26.95 8.15
N LEU A 15 -23.38 -25.95 8.33
CA LEU A 15 -23.65 -24.93 7.31
C LEU A 15 -22.44 -24.06 7.01
N VAL A 16 -21.67 -23.68 8.05
CA VAL A 16 -20.42 -22.93 7.89
C VAL A 16 -19.39 -23.74 7.10
N GLN A 17 -19.29 -25.06 7.33
CA GLN A 17 -18.37 -25.91 6.55
C GLN A 17 -18.78 -26.01 5.08
N GLN A 18 -20.07 -26.24 4.80
CA GLN A 18 -20.56 -26.26 3.42
C GLN A 18 -20.31 -24.92 2.69
N LEU A 19 -20.42 -23.79 3.38
CA LEU A 19 -20.08 -22.47 2.81
C LEU A 19 -18.58 -22.34 2.50
N ARG A 20 -17.69 -22.88 3.34
CA ARG A 20 -16.25 -22.87 3.07
C ARG A 20 -15.91 -23.71 1.84
N GLU A 21 -16.46 -24.91 1.75
CA GLU A 21 -16.29 -25.80 0.60
C GLU A 21 -16.76 -25.10 -0.69
N ARG A 22 -17.95 -24.51 -0.67
CA ARG A 22 -18.53 -23.81 -1.82
C ARG A 22 -17.71 -22.59 -2.26
N LEU A 23 -17.12 -21.87 -1.32
CA LEU A 23 -16.24 -20.73 -1.57
C LEU A 23 -14.76 -21.13 -1.81
N ARG A 24 -14.45 -22.43 -1.82
CA ARG A 24 -13.09 -23.00 -1.93
C ARG A 24 -12.10 -22.42 -0.90
N LEU A 25 -12.59 -22.19 0.32
CA LEU A 25 -11.78 -21.71 1.43
C LEU A 25 -11.21 -22.91 2.20
N PRO A 26 -10.00 -22.77 2.79
CA PRO A 26 -9.45 -23.82 3.64
C PRO A 26 -10.35 -24.05 4.86
N ASP A 27 -10.36 -25.26 5.42
CA ASP A 27 -11.16 -25.59 6.61
C ASP A 27 -10.81 -24.71 7.82
N SER A 28 -9.56 -24.26 7.87
CA SER A 28 -9.03 -23.33 8.88
C SER A 28 -9.49 -21.88 8.68
N ALA A 29 -10.21 -21.55 7.60
CA ALA A 29 -10.66 -20.20 7.30
C ALA A 29 -11.51 -19.64 8.43
N SER A 30 -11.05 -18.53 9.00
CA SER A 30 -11.79 -17.80 10.02
C SER A 30 -13.16 -17.36 9.48
N ARG A 31 -14.12 -17.19 10.40
CA ARG A 31 -15.43 -16.60 10.04
C ARG A 31 -15.29 -15.19 9.47
N ALA A 32 -14.21 -14.48 9.78
CA ALA A 32 -13.95 -13.14 9.26
C ALA A 32 -13.57 -13.19 7.77
N MET A 33 -12.68 -14.11 7.40
CA MET A 33 -12.36 -14.39 5.99
C MET A 33 -13.59 -14.86 5.21
N LEU A 34 -14.42 -15.73 5.80
CA LEU A 34 -15.67 -16.18 5.16
C LEU A 34 -16.64 -15.02 4.89
N VAL A 35 -16.83 -14.11 5.86
CA VAL A 35 -17.65 -12.92 5.68
C VAL A 35 -17.06 -11.97 4.64
N HIS A 36 -15.74 -11.78 4.63
CA HIS A 36 -15.07 -10.99 3.59
C HIS A 36 -15.38 -11.54 2.19
N GLN A 37 -15.29 -12.86 2.01
CA GLN A 37 -15.52 -13.52 0.72
C GLN A 37 -16.97 -13.47 0.28
N LEU A 38 -17.92 -13.66 1.21
CA LEU A 38 -19.35 -13.50 0.90
C LEU A 38 -19.71 -12.08 0.44
N LEU A 39 -19.11 -11.06 1.07
CA LEU A 39 -19.30 -9.65 0.69
C LEU A 39 -18.59 -9.32 -0.63
N ALA A 40 -17.34 -9.75 -0.80
CA ALA A 40 -16.55 -9.50 -2.00
C ALA A 40 -17.18 -10.13 -3.25
N GLN A 41 -17.72 -11.34 -3.12
CA GLN A 41 -18.43 -12.06 -4.19
C GLN A 41 -19.93 -11.69 -4.27
N ARG A 42 -20.38 -10.71 -3.48
CA ARG A 42 -21.75 -10.17 -3.47
C ARG A 42 -22.86 -11.20 -3.18
N TYR A 43 -22.53 -12.28 -2.47
CA TYR A 43 -23.54 -13.21 -1.93
C TYR A 43 -24.39 -12.59 -0.83
N ILE A 44 -23.86 -11.58 -0.14
CA ILE A 44 -24.59 -10.76 0.84
C ILE A 44 -24.28 -9.27 0.60
N PRO A 45 -25.22 -8.34 0.88
CA PRO A 45 -25.01 -6.93 0.63
C PRO A 45 -23.99 -6.31 1.60
N VAL A 46 -23.24 -5.32 1.12
CA VAL A 46 -22.33 -4.52 1.96
C VAL A 46 -23.15 -3.70 2.95
N PRO A 47 -22.81 -3.71 4.26
CA PRO A 47 -23.49 -2.86 5.23
C PRO A 47 -23.39 -1.39 4.82
N ALA A 48 -24.47 -0.63 5.01
CA ALA A 48 -24.45 0.81 4.74
C ALA A 48 -23.41 1.51 5.61
N ARG A 49 -22.71 2.50 5.03
CA ARG A 49 -21.78 3.35 5.77
C ARG A 49 -22.58 4.18 6.78
N ASP A 50 -22.18 4.14 8.04
CA ASP A 50 -22.75 4.96 9.11
C ASP A 50 -21.70 5.96 9.65
N GLY A 51 -22.11 6.79 10.63
CA GLY A 51 -21.27 7.83 11.22
C GLY A 51 -20.13 7.34 12.12
N ARG A 52 -19.68 6.08 11.96
CA ARG A 52 -18.58 5.52 12.74
C ARG A 52 -17.24 6.16 12.37
N PRO A 53 -16.30 6.22 13.33
CA PRO A 53 -15.03 6.90 13.12
C PRO A 53 -14.20 6.20 12.05
N ALA A 54 -13.46 6.99 11.27
CA ALA A 54 -12.53 6.48 10.28
C ALA A 54 -11.42 5.64 10.93
N LEU A 55 -10.97 4.63 10.19
CA LEU A 55 -9.85 3.80 10.59
C LEU A 55 -8.52 4.49 10.29
N ILE A 56 -7.59 4.43 11.25
CA ILE A 56 -6.20 4.79 10.94
C ILE A 56 -5.54 3.66 10.13
N PRO A 57 -4.42 3.90 9.41
CA PRO A 57 -3.85 2.92 8.48
C PRO A 57 -3.52 1.56 9.10
N THR A 58 -3.00 1.53 10.33
CA THR A 58 -2.68 0.27 11.04
C THR A 58 -3.96 -0.51 11.38
N GLU A 59 -5.04 0.17 11.75
CA GLU A 59 -6.33 -0.46 12.00
C GLU A 59 -6.93 -1.00 10.70
N ALA A 60 -6.86 -0.24 9.60
CA ALA A 60 -7.32 -0.69 8.29
C ALA A 60 -6.54 -1.92 7.79
N ARG A 61 -5.21 -1.95 7.99
CA ARG A 61 -4.37 -3.12 7.71
C ARG A 61 -4.78 -4.33 8.54
N LEU A 62 -5.06 -4.16 9.82
CA LEU A 62 -5.54 -5.24 10.69
C LEU A 62 -6.90 -5.78 10.22
N VAL A 63 -7.84 -4.91 9.88
CA VAL A 63 -9.14 -5.30 9.33
C VAL A 63 -8.98 -6.06 8.02
N ARG A 64 -8.10 -5.56 7.13
CA ARG A 64 -7.80 -6.20 5.85
C ARG A 64 -7.20 -7.59 6.04
N ALA A 65 -6.18 -7.71 6.89
CA ALA A 65 -5.53 -8.99 7.19
C ALA A 65 -6.52 -10.03 7.74
N TRP A 66 -7.48 -9.62 8.58
CA TRP A 66 -8.55 -10.52 9.05
C TRP A 66 -9.51 -10.98 7.94
N GLY A 67 -9.65 -10.20 6.86
CA GLY A 67 -10.45 -10.59 5.69
C GLY A 67 -9.68 -11.47 4.70
N GLU A 68 -8.36 -11.32 4.62
CA GLU A 68 -7.50 -11.97 3.63
C GLU A 68 -6.84 -13.27 4.14
N HIS A 69 -6.68 -13.43 5.47
CA HIS A 69 -5.98 -14.58 6.05
C HIS A 69 -6.88 -15.50 6.87
N ALA A 70 -6.62 -16.80 6.73
CA ALA A 70 -7.43 -17.86 7.33
C ALA A 70 -7.31 -17.93 8.86
N ALA A 71 -6.13 -17.68 9.42
CA ALA A 71 -5.84 -17.91 10.84
C ALA A 71 -5.15 -16.73 11.51
N ARG A 72 -5.29 -16.63 12.85
CA ARG A 72 -4.66 -15.60 13.69
C ARG A 72 -3.15 -15.50 13.48
N LEU A 73 -2.45 -16.63 13.37
CA LEU A 73 -1.00 -16.64 13.13
C LEU A 73 -0.66 -16.05 11.76
N ALA A 74 -1.41 -16.41 10.71
CA ALA A 74 -1.21 -15.82 9.39
C ALA A 74 -1.50 -14.31 9.35
N VAL A 75 -2.46 -13.82 10.14
CA VAL A 75 -2.67 -12.38 10.34
C VAL A 75 -1.48 -11.73 11.03
N ALA A 76 -0.93 -12.37 12.06
CA ALA A 76 0.24 -11.89 12.79
C ALA A 76 1.48 -11.80 11.88
N ASP A 77 1.72 -12.84 11.08
CA ASP A 77 2.82 -12.91 10.12
C ASP A 77 2.67 -11.82 9.04
N ALA A 78 1.47 -11.67 8.46
CA ALA A 78 1.20 -10.66 7.43
C ALA A 78 1.35 -9.21 7.93
N LEU A 79 1.15 -8.99 9.22
CA LEU A 79 1.34 -7.67 9.83
C LEU A 79 2.75 -7.47 10.39
N THR A 80 3.55 -8.55 10.47
CA THR A 80 4.85 -8.58 11.14
C THR A 80 4.72 -8.17 12.61
N MET A 81 3.71 -8.73 13.30
CA MET A 81 3.38 -8.42 14.70
C MET A 81 3.28 -9.69 15.54
N PRO A 82 3.60 -9.64 16.85
CA PRO A 82 3.34 -10.76 17.76
C PRO A 82 1.84 -11.09 17.84
N PRO A 83 1.44 -12.37 17.94
CA PRO A 83 0.02 -12.76 18.00
C PRO A 83 -0.76 -12.13 19.16
N GLY A 84 -0.11 -11.92 20.31
CA GLY A 84 -0.73 -11.23 21.46
C GLY A 84 -1.03 -9.75 21.18
N GLU A 85 -0.21 -9.11 20.34
CA GLU A 85 -0.42 -7.73 19.92
C GLU A 85 -1.58 -7.63 18.92
N VAL A 86 -1.69 -8.58 17.98
CA VAL A 86 -2.87 -8.70 17.09
C VAL A 86 -4.17 -8.78 17.89
N ASP A 87 -4.21 -9.55 18.99
CA ASP A 87 -5.41 -9.67 19.82
C ASP A 87 -5.73 -8.38 20.59
N LEU A 88 -4.69 -7.71 21.10
CA LEU A 88 -4.84 -6.45 21.81
C LEU A 88 -5.40 -5.37 20.88
N TRP A 89 -4.80 -5.21 19.70
CA TRP A 89 -5.25 -4.26 18.69
C TRP A 89 -6.65 -4.60 18.17
N THR A 90 -6.94 -5.89 17.94
CA THR A 90 -8.27 -6.34 17.51
C THR A 90 -9.32 -5.98 18.57
N ARG A 91 -9.09 -6.25 19.86
CA ARG A 91 -10.02 -5.89 20.94
C ARG A 91 -10.22 -4.39 21.06
N THR A 92 -9.16 -3.60 20.92
CA THR A 92 -9.25 -2.14 20.92
C THR A 92 -10.08 -1.64 19.75
N LEU A 93 -9.90 -2.22 18.56
CA LEU A 93 -10.63 -1.82 17.38
C LEU A 93 -12.11 -2.21 17.41
N LEU A 94 -12.41 -3.39 17.97
CA LEU A 94 -13.79 -3.81 18.24
C LEU A 94 -14.52 -2.80 19.13
N ARG A 95 -13.87 -2.31 20.19
CA ARG A 95 -14.44 -1.27 21.06
C ARG A 95 -14.61 0.06 20.34
N LYS A 96 -13.58 0.51 19.61
CA LYS A 96 -13.60 1.78 18.86
C LYS A 96 -14.75 1.83 17.85
N LEU A 97 -14.91 0.78 17.06
CA LEU A 97 -15.96 0.69 16.03
C LEU A 97 -17.29 0.14 16.56
N ARG A 98 -17.37 -0.18 17.85
CA ARG A 98 -18.50 -0.89 18.46
C ARG A 98 -18.87 -2.18 17.71
N ALA A 99 -17.87 -2.81 17.10
CA ALA A 99 -18.03 -4.09 16.43
C ALA A 99 -18.10 -5.20 17.49
N ARG A 100 -19.02 -6.15 17.28
CA ARG A 100 -19.31 -7.21 18.25
C ARG A 100 -18.39 -8.42 18.12
N SER A 101 -17.70 -8.54 16.99
CA SER A 101 -16.85 -9.68 16.65
C SER A 101 -15.95 -9.35 15.46
N THR A 102 -14.88 -10.12 15.25
CA THR A 102 -13.96 -9.96 14.11
C THR A 102 -14.65 -10.07 12.74
N PRO A 103 -15.64 -10.97 12.51
CA PRO A 103 -16.40 -10.96 11.25
C PRO A 103 -17.24 -9.69 11.07
N HIS A 104 -17.84 -9.17 12.13
CA HIS A 104 -18.55 -7.89 12.06
C HIS A 104 -17.57 -6.74 11.76
N LEU A 105 -16.39 -6.75 12.38
CA LEU A 105 -15.32 -5.80 12.09
C LEU A 105 -14.93 -5.79 10.60
N VAL A 106 -14.77 -6.95 9.98
CA VAL A 106 -14.50 -7.09 8.54
C VAL A 106 -15.67 -6.58 7.69
N ALA A 107 -16.92 -6.88 8.06
CA ALA A 107 -18.08 -6.35 7.35
C ALA A 107 -18.13 -4.81 7.41
N LEU A 108 -17.76 -4.20 8.54
CA LEU A 108 -17.62 -2.74 8.64
C LEU A 108 -16.44 -2.22 7.83
N GLY A 109 -15.35 -2.98 7.71
CA GLY A 109 -14.26 -2.65 6.80
C GLY A 109 -14.76 -2.46 5.36
N HIS A 110 -15.67 -3.30 4.88
CA HIS A 110 -16.29 -3.13 3.55
C HIS A 110 -17.11 -1.84 3.47
N ALA A 111 -17.94 -1.55 4.48
CA ALA A 111 -18.72 -0.31 4.55
C ALA A 111 -17.85 0.96 4.62
N LEU A 112 -16.68 0.84 5.25
CA LEU A 112 -15.67 1.90 5.39
C LEU A 112 -14.69 1.96 4.21
N GLY A 113 -14.87 1.12 3.18
CA GLY A 113 -14.03 1.13 1.97
C GLY A 113 -12.66 0.45 2.12
N VAL A 114 -12.40 -0.27 3.22
CA VAL A 114 -11.10 -0.92 3.50
C VAL A 114 -10.72 -1.96 2.44
N PHE A 115 -11.70 -2.63 1.84
CA PHE A 115 -11.52 -3.73 0.88
C PHE A 115 -11.79 -3.33 -0.57
N ALA A 116 -12.24 -2.11 -0.82
CA ALA A 116 -12.34 -1.60 -2.17
C ALA A 116 -10.94 -1.15 -2.61
N SER A 117 -10.29 -1.87 -3.55
CA SER A 117 -9.42 -1.31 -4.62
C SER A 117 -8.57 -2.40 -5.31
N PRO A 118 -8.15 -2.18 -6.59
CA PRO A 118 -6.88 -1.49 -6.80
C PRO A 118 -6.92 -0.51 -7.98
N SER A 119 -7.18 0.76 -7.70
CA SER A 119 -6.65 1.87 -8.50
C SER A 119 -6.61 3.09 -7.60
N LEU A 120 -5.41 3.50 -7.22
CA LEU A 120 -5.22 4.89 -6.87
C LEU A 120 -5.66 5.66 -8.11
N GLY A 121 -6.80 6.37 -8.02
CA GLY A 121 -7.09 7.41 -8.99
C GLY A 121 -5.83 8.26 -9.09
N ALA A 122 -5.38 8.59 -10.30
CA ALA A 122 -4.12 9.29 -10.56
C ALA A 122 -3.93 10.53 -9.67
N ASN A 123 -5.04 11.04 -9.10
CA ASN A 123 -5.15 12.28 -8.35
C ASN A 123 -5.28 12.10 -6.82
N GLU A 124 -5.36 10.90 -6.24
CA GLU A 124 -5.50 10.75 -4.78
C GLU A 124 -4.12 10.69 -4.10
N PRO A 125 -3.83 11.36 -2.96
CA PRO A 125 -2.49 11.36 -2.32
C PRO A 125 -2.00 9.96 -1.92
N LEU A 126 -0.67 9.76 -1.82
CA LEU A 126 -0.13 8.47 -1.33
C LEU A 126 -0.50 8.28 0.15
N PRO A 127 -0.78 7.05 0.61
CA PRO A 127 -1.05 6.81 2.03
C PRO A 127 0.17 7.22 2.87
N VAL A 128 -0.01 8.21 3.72
CA VAL A 128 1.05 8.77 4.58
C VAL A 128 1.03 8.03 5.91
N ARG A 129 2.20 7.57 6.38
CA ARG A 129 2.33 7.08 7.75
C ARG A 129 2.60 8.27 8.69
N PRO A 130 1.82 8.45 9.76
CA PRO A 130 2.02 9.60 10.66
C PRO A 130 3.34 9.47 11.44
N GLY A 131 4.07 10.59 11.57
CA GLY A 131 5.25 10.68 12.45
C GLY A 131 6.34 11.65 11.99
N LEU A 132 6.57 11.78 10.67
CA LEU A 132 7.73 12.54 10.13
C LEU A 132 7.34 13.80 9.33
N LEU A 133 6.17 13.79 8.71
CA LEU A 133 5.64 14.91 7.93
C LEU A 133 4.23 15.27 8.42
N SER A 134 3.90 16.58 8.40
CA SER A 134 2.51 17.01 8.55
C SER A 134 1.65 16.46 7.39
N PRO A 135 0.35 16.21 7.59
CA PRO A 135 -0.53 15.68 6.55
C PRO A 135 -0.48 16.46 5.22
N ALA A 136 -0.53 17.80 5.26
CA ALA A 136 -0.49 18.63 4.05
C ALA A 136 0.81 18.47 3.24
N ARG A 137 1.96 18.45 3.91
CA ARG A 137 3.29 18.26 3.30
C ARG A 137 3.44 16.88 2.66
N ALA A 138 2.95 15.86 3.36
CA ALA A 138 3.02 14.50 2.87
C ALA A 138 2.05 14.27 1.70
N THR A 139 0.86 14.88 1.75
CA THR A 139 -0.08 14.91 0.62
C THR A 139 0.53 15.57 -0.61
N ALA A 140 1.07 16.79 -0.48
CA ALA A 140 1.71 17.49 -1.59
C ALA A 140 2.88 16.71 -2.19
N LEU A 141 3.75 16.12 -1.36
CA LEU A 141 4.87 15.30 -1.82
C LEU A 141 4.41 13.98 -2.45
N GLY A 142 3.35 13.36 -1.95
CA GLY A 142 2.77 12.15 -2.52
C GLY A 142 2.12 12.38 -3.89
N LEU A 143 1.49 13.54 -4.10
CA LEU A 143 0.98 13.94 -5.42
C LEU A 143 2.13 14.24 -6.39
N ALA A 144 3.17 14.95 -5.92
CA ALA A 144 4.39 15.16 -6.71
C ALA A 144 5.06 13.83 -7.09
N ALA A 145 5.08 12.84 -6.20
CA ALA A 145 5.59 11.51 -6.50
C ALA A 145 4.84 10.79 -7.64
N ARG A 146 3.60 11.18 -7.95
CA ARG A 146 2.86 10.66 -9.10
C ARG A 146 3.12 11.41 -10.40
N GLY A 147 4.05 12.37 -10.39
CA GLY A 147 4.41 13.16 -11.57
C GLY A 147 3.59 14.42 -11.76
N MET A 148 2.68 14.77 -10.84
CA MET A 148 1.94 16.03 -10.93
C MET A 148 2.87 17.24 -10.79
N GLY A 149 2.64 18.23 -11.64
CA GLY A 149 3.25 19.55 -11.56
C GLY A 149 2.74 20.37 -10.38
N ARG A 150 3.45 21.45 -10.04
CA ARG A 150 3.08 22.30 -8.90
C ARG A 150 1.73 22.98 -9.08
N GLU A 151 1.42 23.42 -10.29
CA GLU A 151 0.13 24.03 -10.66
C GLU A 151 -1.04 23.06 -10.51
N GLU A 152 -0.84 21.81 -10.92
CA GLU A 152 -1.84 20.75 -10.82
C GLU A 152 -2.11 20.40 -9.36
N ILE A 153 -1.05 20.25 -8.56
CA ILE A 153 -1.15 20.01 -7.11
C ILE A 153 -1.84 21.19 -6.42
N ALA A 154 -1.49 22.42 -6.77
CA ALA A 154 -2.07 23.63 -6.20
C ALA A 154 -3.58 23.68 -6.47
N SER A 155 -3.97 23.43 -7.72
CA SER A 155 -5.37 23.37 -8.15
C SER A 155 -6.15 22.30 -7.39
N LEU A 156 -5.58 21.08 -7.29
CA LEU A 156 -6.21 19.94 -6.61
C LEU A 156 -6.37 20.15 -5.10
N LEU A 157 -5.40 20.82 -4.47
CA LEU A 157 -5.42 21.08 -3.03
C LEU A 157 -6.08 22.42 -2.67
N HIS A 158 -6.55 23.20 -3.66
CA HIS A 158 -7.09 24.54 -3.48
C HIS A 158 -6.14 25.47 -2.70
N VAL A 159 -4.85 25.44 -3.04
CA VAL A 159 -3.80 26.30 -2.49
C VAL A 159 -3.02 26.98 -3.61
N SER A 160 -2.11 27.90 -3.28
CA SER A 160 -1.24 28.52 -4.30
C SER A 160 -0.06 27.62 -4.70
N PRO A 161 0.50 27.76 -5.91
CA PRO A 161 1.72 27.06 -6.33
C PRO A 161 2.94 27.34 -5.43
N GLU A 162 3.01 28.53 -4.84
CA GLU A 162 4.03 28.90 -3.84
C GLU A 162 3.87 28.09 -2.56
N THR A 163 2.63 27.83 -2.15
CA THR A 163 2.33 26.99 -0.98
C THR A 163 2.81 25.55 -1.22
N VAL A 164 2.58 25.00 -2.42
CA VAL A 164 3.11 23.69 -2.82
C VAL A 164 4.64 23.69 -2.79
N THR A 165 5.27 24.74 -3.32
CA THR A 165 6.73 24.90 -3.29
C THR A 165 7.26 24.93 -1.85
N HIS A 166 6.59 25.66 -0.96
CA HIS A 166 6.91 25.72 0.46
C HIS A 166 6.78 24.35 1.12
N HIS A 167 5.70 23.62 0.85
CA HIS A 167 5.52 22.24 1.35
C HIS A 167 6.66 21.32 0.91
N LEU A 168 7.04 21.32 -0.36
CA LEU A 168 8.14 20.50 -0.87
C LEU A 168 9.50 20.90 -0.26
N LYS A 169 9.73 22.19 0.00
CA LYS A 169 10.94 22.68 0.68
C LYS A 169 10.96 22.21 2.14
N ALA A 170 9.85 22.36 2.85
CA ALA A 170 9.72 21.93 4.24
C ALA A 170 9.83 20.40 4.39
N SER A 171 9.32 19.62 3.42
CA SER A 171 9.48 18.17 3.40
C SER A 171 10.93 17.73 3.28
N ARG A 172 11.78 18.45 2.51
CA ARG A 172 13.22 18.16 2.46
C ARG A 172 13.85 18.29 3.83
N ALA A 173 13.61 19.42 4.50
CA ALA A 173 14.14 19.66 5.84
C ALA A 173 13.67 18.59 6.84
N ALA A 174 12.39 18.25 6.82
CA ALA A 174 11.82 17.23 7.72
C ALA A 174 12.34 15.81 7.45
N LEU A 175 12.68 15.49 6.19
CA LEU A 175 13.28 14.21 5.79
C LEU A 175 14.82 14.22 5.89
N GLY A 176 15.43 15.29 6.43
CA GLY A 176 16.88 15.43 6.53
C GLY A 176 17.61 15.57 5.19
N CYS A 177 16.90 15.88 4.11
CA CYS A 177 17.48 16.10 2.79
C CYS A 177 18.05 17.54 2.66
N PRO A 178 19.24 17.70 2.06
CA PRO A 178 19.78 19.02 1.75
C PRO A 178 18.83 19.91 0.91
N PRO A 179 18.95 21.24 1.03
CA PRO A 179 18.29 22.15 0.09
C PRO A 179 18.66 21.80 -1.37
N GLY A 180 17.67 21.81 -2.26
CA GLY A 180 17.90 21.49 -3.68
C GLY A 180 17.97 20.01 -4.02
N THR A 181 17.82 19.08 -3.07
CA THR A 181 17.69 17.64 -3.37
C THR A 181 16.64 17.40 -4.46
N ALA A 182 17.02 16.61 -5.46
CA ALA A 182 16.16 16.27 -6.58
C ALA A 182 14.89 15.54 -6.09
N LEU A 183 13.77 15.74 -6.79
CA LEU A 183 12.48 15.21 -6.35
C LEU A 183 12.48 13.67 -6.23
N HIS A 184 13.14 12.97 -7.15
CA HIS A 184 13.23 11.51 -7.11
C HIS A 184 13.99 10.99 -5.89
N VAL A 185 15.03 11.70 -5.44
CA VAL A 185 15.76 11.36 -4.20
C VAL A 185 14.92 11.65 -2.96
N LEU A 186 14.20 12.78 -2.96
CA LEU A 186 13.27 13.12 -1.87
C LEU A 186 12.17 12.06 -1.73
N VAL A 187 11.62 11.59 -2.85
CA VAL A 187 10.59 10.55 -2.90
C VAL A 187 11.16 9.19 -2.52
N HIS A 188 12.38 8.85 -2.94
CA HIS A 188 13.06 7.65 -2.45
C HIS A 188 13.17 7.68 -0.92
N THR A 189 13.61 8.81 -0.35
CA THR A 189 13.75 9.00 1.11
C THR A 189 12.41 8.89 1.83
N LEU A 190 11.34 9.48 1.26
CA LEU A 190 9.98 9.38 1.79
C LEU A 190 9.54 7.92 1.96
N PHE A 191 9.79 7.07 0.96
CA PHE A 191 9.41 5.66 1.01
C PHE A 191 10.35 4.82 1.86
N ALA A 192 11.67 5.05 1.76
CA ALA A 192 12.68 4.32 2.52
C ALA A 192 12.53 4.55 4.04
N THR A 193 12.13 5.76 4.45
CA THR A 193 11.82 6.08 5.86
C THR A 193 10.43 5.59 6.29
N GLY A 194 9.63 5.04 5.37
CA GLY A 194 8.26 4.63 5.62
C GLY A 194 7.28 5.78 5.85
N ALA A 195 7.68 7.04 5.65
CA ALA A 195 6.83 8.20 5.85
C ALA A 195 5.64 8.27 4.85
N ALA A 196 5.75 7.60 3.69
CA ALA A 196 4.60 7.23 2.87
C ALA A 196 4.75 5.82 2.33
N THR A 197 3.64 5.20 1.96
CA THR A 197 3.66 3.93 1.24
C THR A 197 3.75 4.17 -0.27
N PRO A 198 4.61 3.43 -0.99
CA PRO A 198 4.63 3.44 -2.45
C PRO A 198 3.26 3.07 -3.04
N PRO A 199 2.91 3.57 -4.24
CA PRO A 199 1.70 3.14 -4.92
C PRO A 199 1.79 1.66 -5.27
N THR A 200 0.67 0.96 -5.25
CA THR A 200 0.58 -0.38 -5.84
C THR A 200 0.52 -0.25 -7.35
N ILE A 201 1.42 -0.95 -8.06
CA ILE A 201 1.45 -0.98 -9.51
C ILE A 201 1.03 -2.38 -9.95
N ALA A 202 -0.02 -2.45 -10.75
CA ALA A 202 -0.62 -3.71 -11.20
C ALA A 202 0.29 -4.46 -12.20
N ALA A 203 1.09 -3.73 -12.97
CA ALA A 203 2.06 -4.32 -13.88
C ALA A 203 3.14 -5.07 -13.09
N PRO A 204 3.52 -6.30 -13.51
CA PRO A 204 4.59 -7.05 -12.85
C PRO A 204 5.93 -6.32 -13.00
N ALA A 205 6.83 -6.57 -12.04
CA ALA A 205 8.19 -6.05 -12.09
C ALA A 205 8.94 -6.66 -13.28
N PRO A 206 9.54 -5.85 -14.17
CA PRO A 206 10.43 -6.39 -15.19
C PRO A 206 11.70 -6.94 -14.50
N PRO A 207 12.29 -8.03 -15.00
CA PRO A 207 13.51 -8.58 -14.42
C PRO A 207 14.66 -7.58 -14.58
N LEU A 208 15.50 -7.45 -13.55
CA LEU A 208 16.67 -6.56 -13.58
C LEU A 208 17.97 -7.34 -13.48
N THR A 209 18.98 -6.90 -14.22
CA THR A 209 20.37 -7.30 -14.00
C THR A 209 20.95 -6.61 -12.77
N ALA A 210 22.03 -7.14 -12.19
CA ALA A 210 22.75 -6.49 -11.10
C ALA A 210 23.20 -5.07 -11.46
N ALA A 211 23.64 -4.84 -12.71
CA ALA A 211 24.04 -3.52 -13.19
C ALA A 211 22.86 -2.54 -13.25
N GLN A 212 21.68 -2.99 -13.68
CA GLN A 212 20.47 -2.17 -13.70
C GLN A 212 19.99 -1.83 -12.29
N LEU A 213 20.04 -2.79 -11.36
CA LEU A 213 19.70 -2.56 -9.97
C LEU A 213 20.69 -1.57 -9.31
N HIS A 214 21.98 -1.71 -9.59
CA HIS A 214 23.02 -0.78 -9.12
C HIS A 214 22.78 0.63 -9.66
N LEU A 215 22.44 0.76 -10.95
CA LEU A 215 22.07 2.04 -11.56
C LEU A 215 20.80 2.63 -10.92
N TRP A 216 19.77 1.83 -10.67
CA TRP A 216 18.57 2.28 -9.98
C TRP A 216 18.89 2.84 -8.59
N ARG A 217 19.70 2.12 -7.79
CA ARG A 217 20.12 2.58 -6.46
C ARG A 217 20.87 3.90 -6.55
N ALA A 218 21.81 4.02 -7.50
CA ALA A 218 22.56 5.25 -7.70
C ALA A 218 21.66 6.44 -8.06
N ILE A 219 20.67 6.25 -8.94
CA ILE A 219 19.66 7.28 -9.27
C ILE A 219 18.87 7.64 -8.02
N ALA A 220 18.42 6.66 -7.25
CA ALA A 220 17.56 6.85 -6.08
C ALA A 220 18.24 7.65 -4.95
N THR A 221 19.57 7.58 -4.84
CA THR A 221 20.32 8.22 -3.75
C THR A 221 21.10 9.47 -4.15
N ASN A 222 21.25 9.77 -5.44
CA ASN A 222 22.07 10.89 -5.91
C ASN A 222 21.25 11.89 -6.74
N SER A 223 21.41 13.18 -6.44
CA SER A 223 20.68 14.26 -7.14
C SER A 223 21.36 14.69 -8.44
N LEU A 224 22.70 14.60 -8.51
CA LEU A 224 23.48 15.07 -9.65
C LEU A 224 23.89 13.91 -10.56
N SER A 225 23.79 14.11 -11.88
CA SER A 225 24.21 13.13 -12.87
C SER A 225 25.68 12.72 -12.74
N SER A 226 26.56 13.65 -12.34
CA SER A 226 27.98 13.36 -12.08
C SER A 226 28.17 12.37 -10.93
N ASP A 227 27.37 12.50 -9.86
CA ASP A 227 27.44 11.61 -8.71
C ASP A 227 26.84 10.24 -9.02
N ILE A 228 25.75 10.19 -9.79
CA ILE A 228 25.18 8.95 -10.29
C ILE A 228 26.22 8.22 -11.16
N ALA A 229 26.86 8.92 -12.11
CA ALA A 229 27.86 8.33 -13.00
C ALA A 229 29.04 7.75 -12.21
N ARG A 230 29.55 8.52 -11.24
CA ARG A 230 30.61 8.09 -10.32
C ARG A 230 30.20 6.85 -9.50
N ALA A 231 28.99 6.83 -8.97
CA ALA A 231 28.50 5.72 -8.14
C ALA A 231 28.39 4.40 -8.91
N VAL A 232 28.13 4.44 -10.21
CA VAL A 232 28.03 3.24 -11.07
C VAL A 232 29.31 2.96 -11.86
N GLY A 233 30.39 3.73 -11.62
CA GLY A 233 31.66 3.55 -12.31
C GLY A 233 31.59 3.84 -13.82
N THR A 234 30.80 4.81 -14.25
CA THR A 234 30.65 5.19 -15.66
C THR A 234 30.93 6.67 -15.91
N THR A 235 30.91 7.09 -17.17
CA THR A 235 31.07 8.50 -17.57
C THR A 235 29.72 9.20 -17.68
N PRO A 236 29.65 10.53 -17.48
CA PRO A 236 28.40 11.29 -17.69
C PRO A 236 27.79 11.09 -19.10
N GLN A 237 28.62 10.86 -20.11
CA GLN A 237 28.21 10.60 -21.50
C GLN A 237 27.51 9.23 -21.64
N ALA A 238 28.04 8.20 -20.99
CA ALA A 238 27.47 6.85 -21.01
C ALA A 238 26.25 6.71 -20.09
N LEU A 239 26.11 7.58 -19.09
CA LEU A 239 25.01 7.54 -18.13
C LEU A 239 23.64 7.78 -18.79
N ARG A 240 23.48 8.81 -19.63
CA ARG A 240 22.17 9.18 -20.19
C ARG A 240 21.53 8.03 -20.99
N PRO A 241 22.22 7.35 -21.92
CA PRO A 241 21.68 6.17 -22.60
C PRO A 241 21.33 5.03 -21.64
N ALA A 242 22.12 4.81 -20.59
CA ALA A 242 21.86 3.77 -19.61
C ALA A 242 20.59 4.05 -18.79
N VAL A 243 20.41 5.30 -18.35
CA VAL A 243 19.17 5.75 -17.68
C VAL A 243 17.97 5.59 -18.61
N GLY A 244 18.08 6.02 -19.88
CA GLY A 244 16.99 5.90 -20.85
C GLY A 244 16.56 4.46 -21.11
N ARG A 245 17.51 3.52 -21.21
CA ARG A 245 17.20 2.09 -21.32
C ARG A 245 16.50 1.56 -20.07
N LEU A 246 16.96 1.96 -18.89
CA LEU A 246 16.36 1.51 -17.62
C LEU A 246 14.94 2.07 -17.42
N THR A 247 14.70 3.34 -17.74
CA THR A 247 13.36 3.93 -17.66
C THR A 247 12.42 3.26 -18.66
N ALA A 248 12.86 3.04 -19.91
CA ALA A 248 12.07 2.33 -20.91
C ALA A 248 11.73 0.90 -20.47
N HIS A 249 12.71 0.17 -19.95
CA HIS A 249 12.51 -1.19 -19.39
C HIS A 249 11.52 -1.20 -18.23
N ALA A 250 11.51 -0.15 -17.41
CA ALA A 250 10.57 0.03 -16.31
C ALA A 250 9.20 0.59 -16.74
N GLY A 251 8.97 0.88 -18.03
CA GLY A 251 7.73 1.50 -18.50
C GLY A 251 7.51 2.92 -17.95
N THR A 252 8.57 3.72 -17.89
CA THR A 252 8.55 5.13 -17.49
C THR A 252 9.53 5.95 -18.34
N ASP A 253 9.42 7.26 -18.29
CA ASP A 253 10.24 8.23 -19.02
C ASP A 253 11.09 9.11 -18.10
N SER A 254 10.97 8.93 -16.78
CA SER A 254 11.61 9.81 -15.80
C SER A 254 12.27 9.05 -14.64
N ALA A 255 13.30 9.68 -14.06
CA ALA A 255 13.97 9.17 -12.85
C ALA A 255 13.00 9.07 -11.67
N LEU A 256 12.02 9.98 -11.57
CA LEU A 256 10.98 9.94 -10.55
C LEU A 256 10.09 8.71 -10.71
N GLY A 257 9.55 8.48 -11.91
CA GLY A 257 8.72 7.31 -12.18
C GLY A 257 9.50 6.00 -11.95
N LEU A 258 10.79 5.99 -12.26
CA LEU A 258 11.67 4.86 -12.02
C LEU A 258 11.86 4.56 -10.52
N VAL A 259 12.04 5.59 -9.68
CA VAL A 259 12.12 5.41 -8.21
C VAL A 259 10.79 4.89 -7.65
N VAL A 260 9.67 5.48 -8.07
CA VAL A 260 8.34 5.09 -7.59
C VAL A 260 8.01 3.64 -7.94
N ARG A 261 8.31 3.23 -9.17
CA ARG A 261 8.12 1.86 -9.63
C ARG A 261 9.03 0.86 -8.93
N GLY A 262 10.31 1.20 -8.78
CA GLY A 262 11.24 0.36 -8.01
C GLY A 262 10.77 0.15 -6.57
N HIS A 263 10.10 1.15 -5.98
CA HIS A 263 9.42 1.03 -4.70
C HIS A 263 8.14 0.22 -4.70
N ALA A 264 7.30 0.36 -5.71
CA ALA A 264 6.11 -0.48 -5.86
C ALA A 264 6.44 -1.98 -6.04
N TRP A 265 7.59 -2.27 -6.66
CA TRP A 265 8.06 -3.62 -6.97
C TRP A 265 9.06 -4.20 -5.96
N ASN A 266 9.42 -3.46 -4.91
CA ASN A 266 10.42 -3.84 -3.91
C ASN A 266 11.79 -4.22 -4.53
N TRP A 267 12.30 -3.45 -5.48
CA TRP A 267 13.58 -3.76 -6.14
C TRP A 267 14.80 -3.78 -5.20
N TRP A 268 14.72 -3.21 -3.99
CA TRP A 268 15.80 -3.38 -3.00
C TRP A 268 15.93 -4.81 -2.47
N ASP A 269 14.85 -5.59 -2.47
CA ASP A 269 14.80 -7.00 -2.06
C ASP A 269 15.07 -7.97 -3.23
N TRP A 270 15.48 -7.45 -4.39
CA TRP A 270 15.76 -8.25 -5.58
C TRP A 270 16.90 -9.25 -5.32
N LYS A 271 16.60 -10.52 -5.57
CA LYS A 271 17.58 -11.60 -5.69
C LYS A 271 17.78 -11.89 -7.17
N GLU A 272 19.03 -12.05 -7.59
CA GLU A 272 19.32 -12.48 -8.96
C GLU A 272 18.55 -13.77 -9.25
N THR A 273 17.61 -13.71 -10.20
CA THR A 273 17.09 -14.91 -10.83
C THR A 273 18.19 -15.41 -11.74
N THR A 274 18.95 -16.40 -11.28
CA THR A 274 19.87 -17.16 -12.13
C THR A 274 19.01 -17.89 -13.16
N THR A 275 18.88 -17.32 -14.35
CA THR A 275 18.32 -18.05 -15.49
C THR A 275 19.38 -19.08 -15.90
N THR A 276 19.21 -20.33 -15.47
CA THR A 276 19.86 -21.50 -16.05
C THR A 276 19.32 -21.78 -17.44
#